data_AF-A0AAD6H0T9-F1
#
_entry.id   AF-A0AAD6H0T9-F1
#
_cell.length_a   1.000
_cell.length_b   1.000
_cell.length_c   1.000
_cell.angle_alpha   90.00
_cell.angle_beta   90.00
_cell.angle_gamma   90.00
#
_symmetry.space_group_name_H-M   'P 1'
#
loop_
_entity.id
_entity.type
_entity.pdbx_description
1 polymer ?
#
loop_
_entity_poly.entity_id
_entity_poly.type
_entity_poly.pdbx_seq_one_letter_code
_entity_poly.pdbx_strand_id
1 'polypeptide(L)'
;MNRSTFNIQPLHRFGGTNTSIRRPREIACFSYDDQRRFSLGDTSMAYYYTPALPADLNKGYETFQKLNDVPDEHLDALLDTLVAHEKETEKKCDVDIVTWRGMMTKILTAPFDNMNGFEMNATCFQGTIFIEENNEYKNQQKEIQHKRGSPPGMAPQELMMYWGYKFEKLAVLSKTWDESTRDEIEGRENEVVNNAAQYCSVVRTGIGNVRMILGGEVDAIWDSKPSRKESPINWVELKTSAQIRNERDMIKYERKLLKFWAQSFLLGVPKIIVGFRDENGICHSLEELDTASIPGKVLSVGRRSWDGNVCINFTGAFLEWLKQTINQEGTWRIRKKEKSPVIEVYQVEEQGHGDILSPAFKAWRSTTSASS
;
A
#
# COMPACT_ATOMS: atom_id res chain seq x y z
N MET A 1 -4.68 -6.51 31.37
CA MET A 1 -4.69 -5.63 30.19
C MET A 1 -6.10 -5.62 29.61
N ASN A 2 -6.77 -4.47 29.60
CA ASN A 2 -8.09 -4.33 29.02
C ASN A 2 -7.99 -4.48 27.49
N ARG A 3 -8.78 -5.39 26.93
CA ARG A 3 -8.84 -5.65 25.49
C ARG A 3 -10.15 -5.09 24.96
N SER A 4 -10.05 -4.17 24.00
CA SER A 4 -11.18 -3.60 23.29
C SER A 4 -11.37 -4.37 21.97
N THR A 5 -12.61 -4.54 21.55
CA THR A 5 -12.95 -5.33 20.36
C THR A 5 -13.88 -4.56 19.44
N PHE A 6 -13.57 -4.55 18.14
CA PHE A 6 -14.41 -4.00 17.09
C PHE A 6 -14.96 -5.11 16.20
N ASN A 7 -16.29 -5.20 16.11
CA ASN A 7 -16.98 -6.24 15.34
C ASN A 7 -17.05 -5.88 13.85
N ILE A 8 -16.46 -6.72 12.99
CA ILE A 8 -16.55 -6.64 11.52
C ILE A 8 -17.91 -7.11 11.04
N GLN A 9 -18.46 -8.13 11.68
CA GLN A 9 -19.78 -8.66 11.36
C GLN A 9 -20.86 -8.10 12.31
N PRO A 10 -22.14 -8.10 11.90
CA PRO A 10 -22.61 -8.35 10.54
C PRO A 10 -22.37 -7.16 9.58
N LEU A 11 -22.03 -7.42 8.31
CA LEU A 11 -21.67 -6.40 7.32
C LEU A 11 -22.76 -5.35 7.05
N HIS A 12 -24.05 -5.69 7.20
CA HIS A 12 -25.15 -4.76 6.93
C HIS A 12 -25.11 -3.50 7.82
N ARG A 13 -24.42 -3.55 8.97
CA ARG A 13 -24.15 -2.38 9.83
C ARG A 13 -23.40 -1.26 9.10
N PHE A 14 -22.69 -1.60 8.03
CA PHE A 14 -21.90 -0.68 7.21
C PHE A 14 -22.53 -0.43 5.83
N GLY A 15 -23.73 -0.94 5.55
CA GLY A 15 -24.46 -0.71 4.30
C GLY A 15 -25.31 0.57 4.29
N GLY A 16 -25.23 1.39 5.33
CA GLY A 16 -26.04 2.59 5.53
C GLY A 16 -25.49 3.84 4.80
N THR A 17 -25.64 5.01 5.43
CA THR A 17 -25.23 6.30 4.87
C THR A 17 -23.76 6.32 4.48
N ASN A 18 -23.47 6.81 3.27
CA ASN A 18 -22.11 6.92 2.75
C ASN A 18 -21.25 7.82 3.63
N THR A 19 -20.13 7.28 4.06
CA THR A 19 -19.08 8.00 4.77
C THR A 19 -18.34 8.91 3.79
N SER A 20 -18.08 10.15 4.21
CA SER A 20 -17.36 11.13 3.40
C SER A 20 -15.90 10.71 3.19
N ILE A 21 -15.36 11.02 2.02
CA ILE A 21 -13.96 10.75 1.67
C ILE A 21 -13.33 12.06 1.25
N ARG A 22 -12.13 12.32 1.74
CA ARG A 22 -11.27 13.41 1.25
C ARG A 22 -10.34 12.81 0.22
N ARG A 23 -10.32 13.37 -0.99
CA ARG A 23 -9.42 12.91 -2.05
C ARG A 23 -7.96 12.99 -1.56
N PRO A 24 -7.16 11.92 -1.69
CA PRO A 24 -5.74 11.97 -1.37
C PRO A 24 -5.03 13.06 -2.17
N ARG A 25 -4.18 13.84 -1.50
CA ARG A 25 -3.31 14.84 -2.12
C ARG A 25 -1.88 14.59 -1.67
N GLU A 26 -0.96 14.42 -2.61
CA GLU A 26 0.47 14.34 -2.31
C GLU A 26 0.93 15.66 -1.67
N ILE A 27 1.60 15.57 -0.53
CA ILE A 27 2.17 16.71 0.20
C ILE A 27 3.70 16.67 0.22
N ALA A 28 4.28 15.48 0.08
CA ALA A 28 5.71 15.23 0.02
C ALA A 28 5.97 13.88 -0.67
N CYS A 29 7.22 13.61 -1.02
CA CYS A 29 7.65 12.34 -1.56
C CYS A 29 9.11 12.06 -1.18
N PHE A 30 9.51 10.80 -1.30
CA PHE A 30 10.87 10.35 -1.12
C PHE A 30 11.15 9.14 -2.02
N SER A 31 12.43 8.83 -2.18
CA SER A 31 12.90 7.79 -3.07
C SER A 31 13.94 6.90 -2.38
N TYR A 32 13.88 5.60 -2.66
CA TYR A 32 14.98 4.66 -2.44
C TYR A 32 15.66 4.36 -3.78
N ASP A 33 16.99 4.30 -3.80
CA ASP A 33 17.73 3.86 -4.98
C ASP A 33 17.94 2.34 -5.03
N ASP A 34 18.66 1.86 -6.04
CA ASP A 34 18.96 0.43 -6.25
C ASP A 34 19.73 -0.23 -5.09
N GLN A 35 20.32 0.56 -4.19
CA GLN A 35 21.01 0.10 -2.99
C GLN A 35 20.17 0.32 -1.71
N ARG A 36 18.87 0.61 -1.84
CA ARG A 36 17.94 0.91 -0.74
C ARG A 36 18.34 2.16 0.06
N ARG A 37 19.07 3.11 -0.53
CA ARG A 37 19.44 4.36 0.15
C ARG A 37 18.33 5.39 0.02
N PHE A 38 17.92 5.94 1.14
CA PHE A 38 16.86 6.96 1.23
C PHE A 38 17.34 8.32 0.71
N SER A 39 16.47 9.01 -0.01
CA SER A 39 16.61 10.43 -0.38
C SER A 39 15.25 11.11 -0.45
N LEU A 40 15.19 12.39 -0.08
CA LEU A 40 13.98 13.19 -0.28
C LEU A 40 13.80 13.51 -1.76
N GLY A 41 12.55 13.60 -2.22
CA GLY A 41 12.22 13.88 -3.61
C GLY A 41 11.98 12.63 -4.46
N ASP A 42 12.05 12.80 -5.78
CA ASP A 42 11.48 11.88 -6.77
C ASP A 42 12.52 11.25 -7.71
N THR A 43 13.74 11.06 -7.23
CA THR A 43 14.85 10.51 -8.01
C THR A 43 14.62 9.10 -8.54
N SER A 44 13.74 8.32 -7.90
CA SER A 44 13.38 6.95 -8.31
C SER A 44 12.03 6.87 -9.02
N MET A 45 11.49 8.00 -9.48
CA MET A 45 10.22 8.03 -10.22
C MET A 45 10.39 7.35 -11.58
N ALA A 46 9.48 6.43 -11.89
CA ALA A 46 9.44 5.72 -13.17
C ALA A 46 8.26 6.20 -14.03
N TYR A 47 8.40 6.07 -15.34
CA TYR A 47 7.41 6.51 -16.34
C TYR A 47 6.79 5.29 -17.00
N TYR A 48 5.46 5.18 -16.99
CA TYR A 48 4.79 4.06 -17.63
C TYR A 48 5.10 4.06 -19.13
N TYR A 49 5.51 2.90 -19.63
CA TYR A 49 5.67 2.66 -21.05
C TYR A 49 5.31 1.23 -21.36
N THR A 50 4.28 1.06 -22.18
CA THR A 50 3.66 -0.23 -22.49
C THR A 50 4.69 -1.30 -22.87
N PRO A 51 4.68 -2.47 -22.23
CA PRO A 51 5.58 -3.57 -22.57
C PRO A 51 5.20 -4.20 -23.92
N ALA A 52 6.17 -4.76 -24.63
CA ALA A 52 5.91 -5.59 -25.80
C ALA A 52 5.25 -6.91 -25.38
N LEU A 53 4.26 -7.39 -26.15
CA LEU A 53 3.54 -8.63 -25.87
C LEU A 53 3.67 -9.63 -27.03
N PRO A 54 3.70 -10.95 -26.75
CA PRO A 54 3.72 -11.55 -25.42
C PRO A 54 5.05 -11.29 -24.68
N ALA A 55 4.99 -11.11 -23.36
CA ALA A 55 6.16 -10.89 -22.52
C ALA A 55 6.47 -12.11 -21.65
N ASP A 56 7.70 -12.62 -21.71
CA ASP A 56 8.17 -13.67 -20.81
C ASP A 56 8.58 -13.08 -19.45
N LEU A 57 7.75 -13.31 -18.43
CA LEU A 57 8.01 -12.80 -17.08
C LEU A 57 9.04 -13.63 -16.32
N ASN A 58 9.53 -14.75 -16.84
CA ASN A 58 10.56 -15.58 -16.20
C ASN A 58 11.97 -15.08 -16.47
N LYS A 59 12.18 -14.36 -17.58
CA LYS A 59 13.51 -13.94 -18.04
C LYS A 59 14.24 -13.12 -16.98
N GLY A 60 15.42 -13.59 -16.57
CA GLY A 60 16.28 -12.94 -15.57
C GLY A 60 16.06 -13.38 -14.12
N TYR A 61 15.18 -14.35 -13.85
CA TYR A 61 14.86 -14.81 -12.48
C TYR A 61 16.10 -15.25 -11.70
N GLU A 62 17.02 -15.94 -12.36
CA GLU A 62 18.29 -16.40 -11.80
C GLU A 62 19.26 -15.28 -11.38
N THR A 63 19.07 -14.08 -11.94
CA THR A 63 19.87 -12.88 -11.61
C THR A 63 19.11 -11.88 -10.73
N PHE A 64 17.91 -12.23 -10.25
CA PHE A 64 17.05 -11.33 -9.50
C PHE A 64 17.74 -10.80 -8.23
N GLN A 65 17.87 -9.48 -8.14
CA GLN A 65 18.39 -8.79 -6.96
C GLN A 65 17.23 -8.50 -6.00
N LYS A 66 16.91 -9.48 -5.14
CA LYS A 66 15.82 -9.39 -4.16
C LYS A 66 16.27 -8.62 -2.91
N LEU A 67 15.53 -7.56 -2.58
CA LEU A 67 15.67 -6.81 -1.34
C LEU A 67 15.43 -7.73 -0.13
N ASN A 68 16.32 -7.64 0.86
CA ASN A 68 16.13 -8.29 2.15
C ASN A 68 15.13 -7.48 2.99
N ASP A 69 13.91 -8.00 3.15
CA ASP A 69 12.79 -7.33 3.82
C ASP A 69 12.48 -7.89 5.22
N VAL A 70 13.45 -8.59 5.81
CA VAL A 70 13.44 -9.10 7.19
C VAL A 70 13.60 -7.98 8.24
N PRO A 71 14.54 -7.01 8.06
CA PRO A 71 14.69 -5.91 9.00
C PRO A 71 13.41 -5.08 9.12
N ASP A 72 13.23 -4.45 10.28
CA ASP A 72 12.14 -3.51 10.51
C ASP A 72 12.58 -2.12 10.02
N GLU A 73 11.89 -1.57 9.02
CA GLU A 73 12.12 -0.20 8.53
C GLU A 73 11.25 0.82 9.31
N HIS A 74 10.40 0.36 10.24
CA HIS A 74 9.50 1.18 11.05
C HIS A 74 8.75 2.23 10.21
N LEU A 75 8.50 3.42 10.76
CA LEU A 75 7.97 4.57 10.03
C LEU A 75 9.07 5.53 9.59
N ASP A 76 10.35 5.15 9.68
CA ASP A 76 11.47 6.09 9.66
C ASP A 76 11.48 7.01 8.44
N ALA A 77 11.46 6.46 7.22
CA ALA A 77 11.45 7.26 6.00
C ALA A 77 10.20 8.15 5.87
N LEU A 78 9.04 7.69 6.35
CA LEU A 78 7.82 8.48 6.37
C LEU A 78 7.93 9.64 7.36
N LEU A 79 8.47 9.39 8.55
CA LEU A 79 8.66 10.41 9.59
C LEU A 79 9.73 11.43 9.20
N ASP A 80 10.83 10.99 8.59
CA ASP A 80 11.89 11.89 8.09
C ASP A 80 11.37 12.79 6.98
N THR A 81 10.58 12.24 6.05
CA THR A 81 9.91 13.01 5.00
C THR A 81 8.89 13.99 5.58
N LEU A 82 8.14 13.59 6.60
CA LEU A 82 7.19 14.46 7.29
C LEU A 82 7.91 15.59 8.02
N VAL A 83 9.02 15.32 8.70
CA VAL A 83 9.84 16.35 9.37
C VAL A 83 10.35 17.36 8.34
N ALA A 84 10.83 16.91 7.19
CA ALA A 84 11.28 17.80 6.11
C ALA A 84 10.13 18.70 5.62
N HIS A 85 8.94 18.13 5.40
CA HIS A 85 7.75 18.89 5.00
C HIS A 85 7.29 19.90 6.06
N GLU A 86 7.29 19.52 7.33
CA GLU A 86 6.90 20.42 8.44
C GLU A 86 7.91 21.56 8.62
N LYS A 87 9.20 21.33 8.33
CA LYS A 87 10.23 22.36 8.29
C LYS A 87 10.04 23.33 7.12
N GLU A 88 9.78 22.80 5.91
CA GLU A 88 9.53 23.62 4.71
C GLU A 88 8.29 24.51 4.87
N THR A 89 7.24 23.98 5.50
CA THR A 89 5.95 24.67 5.68
C THR A 89 5.83 25.43 6.99
N GLU A 90 6.84 25.34 7.86
CA GLU A 90 6.88 25.89 9.22
C GLU A 90 5.62 25.52 10.05
N LYS A 91 5.03 24.35 9.76
CA LYS A 91 3.74 23.96 10.34
C LYS A 91 3.65 22.46 10.54
N LYS A 92 3.27 22.06 11.75
CA LYS A 92 2.89 20.67 12.05
C LYS A 92 1.70 20.23 11.19
N CYS A 93 1.80 19.03 10.63
CA CYS A 93 0.69 18.37 9.99
C CYS A 93 -0.38 17.99 11.02
N ASP A 94 -1.47 18.76 11.05
CA ASP A 94 -2.64 18.49 11.89
C ASP A 94 -3.50 17.37 11.27
N VAL A 95 -3.23 16.14 11.73
CA VAL A 95 -3.90 14.89 11.36
C VAL A 95 -4.05 13.96 12.56
N ASP A 96 -5.00 13.04 12.46
CA ASP A 96 -5.35 12.10 13.52
C ASP A 96 -4.50 10.83 13.45
N ILE A 97 -4.10 10.39 12.25
CA ILE A 97 -3.34 9.16 12.04
C ILE A 97 -2.19 9.37 11.03
N VAL A 98 -1.04 8.75 11.29
CA VAL A 98 0.09 8.63 10.34
C VAL A 98 0.48 7.16 10.23
N THR A 99 0.54 6.62 9.01
CA THR A 99 0.89 5.21 8.78
C THR A 99 1.31 4.94 7.34
N TRP A 100 1.85 3.75 7.08
CA TRP A 100 1.97 3.22 5.73
C TRP A 100 0.60 2.84 5.15
N ARG A 101 0.37 3.13 3.87
CA ARG A 101 -0.84 2.77 3.12
C ARG A 101 -1.15 1.28 3.19
N GLY A 102 -0.14 0.42 3.30
CA GLY A 102 -0.32 -1.02 3.49
C GLY A 102 -1.17 -1.37 4.73
N MET A 103 -1.03 -0.62 5.82
CA MET A 103 -1.84 -0.82 7.03
C MET A 103 -3.30 -0.44 6.78
N MET A 104 -3.54 0.73 6.17
CA MET A 104 -4.92 1.10 5.81
C MET A 104 -5.54 0.16 4.78
N THR A 105 -4.76 -0.43 3.87
CA THR A 105 -5.26 -1.44 2.93
C THR A 105 -5.78 -2.67 3.68
N LYS A 106 -5.06 -3.14 4.71
CA LYS A 106 -5.49 -4.28 5.55
C LYS A 106 -6.79 -3.99 6.29
N ILE A 107 -6.95 -2.78 6.82
CA ILE A 107 -8.17 -2.35 7.52
C ILE A 107 -9.33 -2.18 6.53
N LEU A 108 -9.12 -1.44 5.43
CA LEU A 108 -10.14 -1.14 4.43
C LEU A 108 -10.77 -2.39 3.82
N THR A 109 -9.98 -3.45 3.68
CA THR A 109 -10.40 -4.70 3.05
C THR A 109 -10.83 -5.78 4.04
N ALA A 110 -10.66 -5.55 5.35
CA ALA A 110 -11.01 -6.51 6.41
C ALA A 110 -12.45 -7.06 6.36
N PRO A 111 -13.48 -6.30 5.92
CA PRO A 111 -14.84 -6.81 5.77
C PRO A 111 -14.99 -8.01 4.81
N PHE A 112 -14.14 -8.07 3.79
CA PHE A 112 -14.20 -9.08 2.73
C PHE A 112 -12.92 -9.93 2.62
N ASP A 113 -11.88 -9.60 3.39
CA ASP A 113 -10.67 -10.40 3.52
C ASP A 113 -10.67 -11.23 4.81
N ASN A 114 -11.34 -12.38 4.75
CA ASN A 114 -11.40 -13.33 5.86
C ASN A 114 -10.20 -14.27 5.90
N MET A 115 -9.39 -14.34 4.84
CA MET A 115 -8.29 -15.30 4.74
C MET A 115 -6.99 -14.77 5.32
N ASN A 116 -6.82 -13.45 5.40
CA ASN A 116 -5.60 -12.86 5.94
C ASN A 116 -5.83 -12.28 7.33
N GLY A 117 -4.90 -12.61 8.23
CA GLY A 117 -4.72 -11.92 9.50
C GLY A 117 -3.73 -10.75 9.37
N PHE A 118 -3.71 -9.88 10.37
CA PHE A 118 -2.70 -8.84 10.50
C PHE A 118 -2.49 -8.48 11.96
N GLU A 119 -1.26 -8.02 12.25
CA GLU A 119 -0.91 -7.34 13.50
C GLU A 119 -0.17 -6.04 13.18
N MET A 120 -0.47 -5.01 13.96
CA MET A 120 0.11 -3.67 13.85
C MET A 120 0.46 -3.16 15.24
N ASN A 121 1.54 -2.40 15.35
CA ASN A 121 1.83 -1.63 16.55
C ASN A 121 1.29 -0.20 16.37
N ALA A 122 0.84 0.42 17.45
CA ALA A 122 0.39 1.80 17.44
C ALA A 122 0.78 2.56 18.71
N THR A 123 0.99 3.86 18.60
CA THR A 123 1.20 4.76 19.75
C THR A 123 0.53 6.11 19.51
N CYS A 124 0.07 6.76 20.57
CA CYS A 124 -0.46 8.12 20.52
C CYS A 124 0.62 9.10 20.97
N PHE A 125 0.96 10.07 20.11
CA PHE A 125 1.92 11.11 20.42
C PHE A 125 1.40 12.47 19.95
N GLN A 126 1.27 13.41 20.89
CA GLN A 126 0.75 14.76 20.65
C GLN A 126 -0.59 14.79 19.87
N GLY A 127 -1.52 13.91 20.25
CA GLY A 127 -2.87 13.83 19.66
C GLY A 127 -2.95 13.11 18.31
N THR A 128 -1.84 12.55 17.80
CA THR A 128 -1.80 11.79 16.55
C THR A 128 -1.44 10.33 16.85
N ILE A 129 -2.16 9.38 16.24
CA ILE A 129 -1.87 7.95 16.32
C ILE A 129 -0.92 7.56 15.19
N PHE A 130 0.20 6.96 15.54
CA PHE A 130 1.16 6.41 14.59
C PHE A 130 0.99 4.90 14.56
N ILE A 131 0.87 4.31 13.37
CA ILE A 131 0.62 2.87 13.20
C ILE A 131 1.66 2.29 12.25
N GLU A 132 2.33 1.23 12.67
CA GLU A 132 3.30 0.46 11.86
C GLU A 132 2.90 -1.02 11.78
N GLU A 133 3.50 -1.75 10.85
CA GLU A 133 3.36 -3.20 10.81
C GLU A 133 4.05 -3.84 12.00
N ASN A 134 3.47 -4.90 12.58
CA ASN A 134 4.24 -5.71 13.50
C ASN A 134 5.21 -6.62 12.70
N ASN A 135 6.49 -6.24 12.64
CA ASN A 135 7.50 -6.94 11.83
C ASN A 135 7.71 -8.40 12.23
N GLU A 136 7.65 -8.71 13.53
CA GLU A 136 7.75 -10.08 14.02
C GLU A 136 6.61 -10.95 13.47
N TYR A 137 5.36 -10.50 13.59
CA TYR A 137 4.20 -11.19 13.02
C TYR A 137 4.32 -11.33 11.50
N LYS A 138 4.74 -10.26 10.78
CA LYS A 138 4.98 -10.29 9.33
C LYS A 138 5.96 -11.41 8.96
N ASN A 139 7.11 -11.47 9.62
CA ASN A 139 8.15 -12.45 9.34
C ASN A 139 7.70 -13.88 9.69
N GLN A 140 7.00 -14.07 10.81
CA GLN A 140 6.40 -15.36 11.16
C GLN A 140 5.40 -15.84 10.11
N GLN A 141 4.52 -14.96 9.60
CA GLN A 141 3.57 -15.33 8.55
C GLN A 141 4.28 -15.70 7.23
N LYS A 142 5.34 -14.98 6.84
CA LYS A 142 6.16 -15.32 5.67
C LYS A 142 6.78 -16.71 5.80
N GLU A 143 7.35 -17.03 6.95
CA GLU A 143 7.93 -18.37 7.20
C GLU A 143 6.88 -19.48 7.13
N ILE A 144 5.70 -19.27 7.71
CA ILE A 144 4.58 -20.24 7.64
C ILE A 144 4.18 -20.46 6.18
N GLN A 145 4.10 -19.38 5.39
CA GLN A 145 3.74 -19.45 3.98
C GLN A 145 4.81 -20.20 3.16
N HIS A 146 6.08 -19.89 3.39
CA HIS A 146 7.21 -20.57 2.74
C HIS A 146 7.22 -22.08 3.05
N LYS A 147 6.93 -22.47 4.31
CA LYS A 147 6.85 -23.89 4.73
C LYS A 147 5.67 -24.64 4.11
N ARG A 148 4.55 -23.96 3.81
CA ARG A 148 3.37 -24.58 3.17
C ARG A 148 3.64 -24.95 1.69
N GLY A 149 4.53 -24.21 1.02
CA GLY A 149 4.85 -24.41 -0.39
C GLY A 149 3.70 -24.07 -1.34
N SER A 150 3.95 -24.20 -2.65
CA SER A 150 2.92 -24.04 -3.68
C SER A 150 2.11 -25.33 -3.85
N PRO A 151 0.78 -25.24 -4.08
CA PRO A 151 -0.03 -26.39 -4.47
C PRO A 151 0.51 -27.08 -5.73
N PRO A 152 0.28 -28.40 -5.91
CA PRO A 152 0.69 -29.11 -7.12
C PRO A 152 0.19 -28.43 -8.40
N GLY A 153 1.08 -28.27 -9.38
CA GLY A 153 0.77 -27.62 -10.65
C GLY A 153 0.77 -26.08 -10.62
N MET A 154 1.11 -25.45 -9.50
CA MET A 154 1.37 -24.00 -9.44
C MET A 154 2.85 -23.69 -9.33
N ALA A 155 3.26 -22.59 -9.97
CA ALA A 155 4.62 -22.08 -9.87
C ALA A 155 5.02 -21.80 -8.40
N PRO A 156 6.31 -21.87 -8.05
CA PRO A 156 6.80 -21.47 -6.74
C PRO A 156 6.38 -20.03 -6.41
N GLN A 157 6.06 -19.76 -5.14
CA GLN A 157 5.62 -18.43 -4.72
C GLN A 157 6.64 -17.34 -5.05
N GLU A 158 7.94 -17.63 -4.92
CA GLU A 158 9.00 -16.68 -5.23
C GLU A 158 9.04 -16.32 -6.72
N LEU A 159 8.80 -17.29 -7.61
CA LEU A 159 8.70 -17.04 -9.04
C LEU A 159 7.45 -16.20 -9.36
N MET A 160 6.31 -16.48 -8.71
CA MET A 160 5.10 -15.68 -8.88
C MET A 160 5.26 -14.23 -8.40
N MET A 161 6.06 -14.01 -7.36
CA MET A 161 6.44 -12.68 -6.89
C MET A 161 7.35 -11.99 -7.90
N TYR A 162 8.37 -12.69 -8.39
CA TYR A 162 9.27 -12.17 -9.43
C TYR A 162 8.52 -11.70 -10.69
N TRP A 163 7.50 -12.43 -11.12
CA TRP A 163 6.66 -12.04 -12.25
C TRP A 163 6.01 -10.65 -12.09
N GLY A 164 5.76 -10.20 -10.85
CA GLY A 164 5.32 -8.84 -10.57
C GLY A 164 6.41 -7.82 -10.89
N TYR A 165 7.59 -7.97 -10.27
CA TYR A 165 8.73 -7.08 -10.49
C TYR A 165 9.24 -7.09 -11.93
N LYS A 166 9.23 -8.25 -12.62
CA LYS A 166 9.58 -8.31 -14.03
C LYS A 166 8.58 -7.55 -14.89
N PHE A 167 7.28 -7.66 -14.59
CA PHE A 167 6.25 -6.91 -15.31
C PHE A 167 6.41 -5.40 -15.09
N GLU A 168 6.65 -4.96 -13.85
CA GLU A 168 6.96 -3.55 -13.54
C GLU A 168 8.14 -3.07 -14.37
N LYS A 169 9.26 -3.80 -14.34
CA LYS A 169 10.48 -3.46 -15.10
C LYS A 169 10.24 -3.35 -16.62
N LEU A 170 9.40 -4.21 -17.18
CA LEU A 170 9.04 -4.18 -18.61
C LEU A 170 8.08 -3.04 -18.96
N ALA A 171 7.26 -2.61 -18.00
CA ALA A 171 6.18 -1.64 -18.20
C ALA A 171 6.56 -0.21 -17.81
N VAL A 172 7.83 0.06 -17.50
CA VAL A 172 8.32 1.40 -17.14
C VAL A 172 9.60 1.78 -17.86
N LEU A 173 9.91 3.07 -17.85
CA LEU A 173 11.20 3.68 -18.18
C LEU A 173 11.70 4.45 -16.94
N SER A 174 13.02 4.53 -16.77
CA SER A 174 13.63 5.31 -15.68
C SER A 174 13.69 6.82 -15.97
N LYS A 175 13.46 7.20 -17.23
CA LYS A 175 13.44 8.58 -17.73
C LYS A 175 12.21 8.79 -18.59
N THR A 176 11.93 10.02 -18.98
CA THR A 176 10.89 10.29 -19.98
C THR A 176 11.24 9.63 -21.32
N TRP A 177 10.23 9.44 -22.16
CA TRP A 177 10.41 8.77 -23.45
C TRP A 177 11.41 9.48 -24.36
N ASP A 178 11.41 10.81 -24.38
CA ASP A 178 12.30 11.65 -25.20
C ASP A 178 13.76 11.63 -24.73
N GLU A 179 14.01 11.38 -23.44
CA GLU A 179 15.34 11.21 -22.87
C GLU A 179 15.85 9.76 -22.96
N SER A 180 14.96 8.81 -23.21
CA SER A 180 15.28 7.38 -23.30
C SER A 180 15.77 7.03 -24.71
N THR A 181 16.92 6.38 -24.79
CA THR A 181 17.44 5.85 -26.05
C THR A 181 16.65 4.62 -26.51
N ARG A 182 16.73 4.30 -27.81
CA ARG A 182 16.11 3.10 -28.36
C ARG A 182 16.62 1.83 -27.68
N ASP A 183 17.92 1.75 -27.44
CA ASP A 183 18.55 0.60 -26.80
C ASP A 183 18.08 0.43 -25.36
N GLU A 184 17.88 1.53 -24.60
CA GLU A 184 17.26 1.47 -23.27
C GLU A 184 15.81 0.95 -23.37
N ILE A 185 14.98 1.46 -24.29
CA ILE A 185 13.56 1.06 -24.42
C ILE A 185 13.41 -0.41 -24.82
N GLU A 186 14.15 -0.84 -25.84
CA GLU A 186 14.07 -2.19 -26.43
C GLU A 186 14.86 -3.21 -25.58
N GLY A 187 15.86 -2.76 -24.81
CA GLY A 187 16.72 -3.59 -23.97
C GLY A 187 16.14 -4.00 -22.61
N ARG A 188 15.03 -3.40 -22.15
CA ARG A 188 14.43 -3.64 -20.82
C ARG A 188 14.21 -5.11 -20.46
N GLU A 189 13.93 -5.94 -21.46
CA GLU A 189 13.77 -7.38 -21.23
C GLU A 189 15.05 -8.09 -20.75
N ASN A 190 16.22 -7.52 -21.02
CA ASN A 190 17.53 -8.03 -20.64
C ASN A 190 18.08 -7.37 -19.37
N GLU A 191 17.41 -6.34 -18.85
CA GLU A 191 17.82 -5.69 -17.61
C GLU A 191 17.60 -6.60 -16.40
N VAL A 192 18.56 -6.54 -15.46
CA VAL A 192 18.44 -7.19 -14.17
C VAL A 192 17.31 -6.55 -13.39
N VAL A 193 16.42 -7.38 -12.85
CA VAL A 193 15.35 -6.92 -11.97
C VAL A 193 15.91 -6.71 -10.58
N ASN A 194 15.62 -5.55 -10.00
CA ASN A 194 15.93 -5.16 -8.63
C ASN A 194 14.67 -4.50 -8.04
N ASN A 195 14.27 -4.88 -6.82
CA ASN A 195 13.10 -4.33 -6.14
C ASN A 195 13.45 -3.45 -4.92
N ALA A 196 14.69 -2.96 -4.84
CA ALA A 196 15.14 -2.05 -3.79
C ALA A 196 14.75 -0.60 -4.08
N ALA A 197 14.85 -0.17 -5.34
CA ALA A 197 14.51 1.16 -5.78
C ALA A 197 12.99 1.37 -5.76
N GLN A 198 12.54 2.44 -5.12
CA GLN A 198 11.12 2.74 -4.95
C GLN A 198 10.88 4.24 -4.91
N TYR A 199 9.80 4.68 -5.55
CA TYR A 199 9.25 6.01 -5.35
C TYR A 199 8.07 5.94 -4.38
N CYS A 200 8.10 6.76 -3.33
CA CYS A 200 7.06 6.79 -2.31
C CYS A 200 6.36 8.14 -2.27
N SER A 201 5.04 8.12 -2.44
CA SER A 201 4.17 9.27 -2.27
C SER A 201 3.72 9.38 -0.81
N VAL A 202 3.78 10.58 -0.24
CA VAL A 202 3.21 10.89 1.08
C VAL A 202 1.99 11.77 0.87
N VAL A 203 0.81 11.20 1.10
CA VAL A 203 -0.48 11.84 0.82
C VAL A 203 -1.19 12.24 2.11
N ARG A 204 -1.88 13.38 2.08
CA ARG A 204 -2.89 13.76 3.07
C ARG A 204 -4.26 13.37 2.56
N THR A 205 -5.04 12.67 3.38
CA THR A 205 -6.38 12.16 3.06
C THR A 205 -7.28 12.10 4.29
N GLY A 206 -8.48 11.55 4.16
CA GLY A 206 -9.37 11.28 5.29
C GLY A 206 -10.60 10.46 4.91
N ILE A 207 -11.10 9.70 5.87
CA ILE A 207 -12.33 8.91 5.78
C ILE A 207 -13.20 9.27 6.98
N GLY A 208 -14.43 9.71 6.72
CA GLY A 208 -15.31 10.30 7.72
C GLY A 208 -14.68 11.54 8.34
N ASN A 209 -14.66 11.58 9.67
CA ASN A 209 -14.07 12.68 10.44
C ASN A 209 -12.58 12.49 10.72
N VAL A 210 -11.97 11.37 10.29
CA VAL A 210 -10.58 11.04 10.59
C VAL A 210 -9.67 11.48 9.45
N ARG A 211 -8.70 12.34 9.77
CA ARG A 211 -7.66 12.87 8.87
C ARG A 211 -6.41 12.03 8.99
N MET A 212 -5.80 11.71 7.86
CA MET A 212 -4.66 10.80 7.83
C MET A 212 -3.54 11.33 6.94
N ILE A 213 -2.31 10.97 7.28
CA ILE A 213 -1.18 10.94 6.35
C ILE A 213 -0.84 9.49 6.06
N LEU A 214 -0.77 9.15 4.78
CA LEU A 214 -0.39 7.83 4.30
C LEU A 214 0.88 7.94 3.46
N GLY A 215 1.91 7.19 3.81
CA GLY A 215 3.05 6.93 2.92
C GLY A 215 2.81 5.67 2.10
N GLY A 216 3.21 5.64 0.84
CA GLY A 216 3.21 4.40 0.08
C GLY A 216 3.88 4.50 -1.27
N GLU A 217 4.43 3.37 -1.71
CA GLU A 217 5.00 3.17 -3.03
C GLU A 217 3.97 3.39 -4.14
N VAL A 218 4.42 4.03 -5.23
CA VAL A 218 3.68 4.18 -6.49
C VAL A 218 4.59 3.70 -7.61
N ASP A 219 4.06 2.84 -8.49
CA ASP A 219 4.87 2.09 -9.46
C ASP A 219 5.37 2.98 -10.61
N ALA A 220 4.53 3.88 -11.14
CA ALA A 220 4.92 4.79 -12.21
C ALA A 220 4.00 6.02 -12.35
N ILE A 221 4.43 7.00 -13.15
CA ILE A 221 3.59 8.07 -13.68
C ILE A 221 3.21 7.81 -15.13
N TRP A 222 1.98 8.14 -15.52
CA TRP A 222 1.50 7.99 -16.89
C TRP A 222 2.14 8.99 -17.86
N ASP A 223 2.39 10.20 -17.38
CA ASP A 223 2.85 11.35 -18.16
C ASP A 223 3.97 12.11 -17.44
N SER A 224 3.63 13.16 -16.69
CA SER A 224 4.59 14.04 -16.01
C SER A 224 3.95 14.64 -14.77
N LYS A 225 4.77 14.95 -13.75
CA LYS A 225 4.26 15.63 -12.57
C LYS A 225 3.79 17.03 -12.95
N PRO A 226 2.57 17.43 -12.53
CA PRO A 226 2.07 18.75 -12.84
C PRO A 226 2.91 19.82 -12.12
N SER A 227 3.14 20.96 -12.79
CA SER A 227 3.86 22.10 -12.20
C SER A 227 3.15 22.71 -10.99
N ARG A 228 1.81 22.59 -10.93
CA ARG A 228 1.00 23.01 -9.78
C ARG A 228 0.86 21.84 -8.82
N LYS A 229 1.37 21.99 -7.59
CA LYS A 229 1.28 20.98 -6.51
C LYS A 229 -0.16 20.51 -6.20
N GLU A 230 -1.18 21.33 -6.49
CA GLU A 230 -2.58 20.97 -6.24
C GLU A 230 -3.24 20.14 -7.35
N SER A 231 -2.63 20.10 -8.53
CA SER A 231 -3.18 19.36 -9.66
C SER A 231 -3.07 17.85 -9.39
N PRO A 232 -4.06 17.05 -9.84
CA PRO A 232 -3.98 15.61 -9.71
C PRO A 232 -2.81 15.06 -10.51
N ILE A 233 -2.09 14.11 -9.93
CA ILE A 233 -0.99 13.41 -10.59
C ILE A 233 -1.56 12.13 -11.22
N ASN A 234 -1.21 11.85 -12.47
CA ASN A 234 -1.68 10.67 -13.20
C ASN A 234 -0.80 9.45 -12.88
N TRP A 235 -0.82 9.04 -11.62
CA TRP A 235 -0.13 7.83 -11.17
C TRP A 235 -0.70 6.57 -11.82
N VAL A 236 0.14 5.54 -11.91
CA VAL A 236 -0.16 4.22 -12.43
C VAL A 236 0.29 3.17 -11.43
N GLU A 237 -0.60 2.25 -11.10
CA GLU A 237 -0.29 1.02 -10.39
C GLU A 237 -0.16 -0.12 -11.42
N LEU A 238 0.86 -0.96 -11.27
CA LEU A 238 1.14 -2.10 -12.11
C LEU A 238 0.83 -3.37 -11.34
N LYS A 239 0.08 -4.27 -11.98
CA LYS A 239 -0.34 -5.53 -11.39
C LYS A 239 -0.26 -6.64 -12.41
N THR A 240 -0.13 -7.86 -11.92
CA THR A 240 -0.24 -9.05 -12.75
C THR A 240 -1.29 -10.01 -12.22
N SER A 241 -1.96 -10.71 -13.13
CA SER A 241 -2.93 -11.75 -12.78
C SER A 241 -2.86 -12.92 -13.74
N ALA A 242 -3.35 -14.08 -13.29
CA ALA A 242 -3.58 -15.20 -14.19
C ALA A 242 -4.74 -14.87 -15.13
N GLN A 243 -4.70 -15.38 -16.36
CA GLN A 243 -5.80 -15.30 -17.32
C GLN A 243 -7.10 -15.84 -16.73
N ILE A 244 -8.22 -15.20 -17.09
CA ILE A 244 -9.55 -15.58 -16.65
C ILE A 244 -10.13 -16.56 -17.67
N ARG A 245 -10.16 -17.85 -17.34
CA ARG A 245 -10.62 -18.92 -18.26
C ARG A 245 -12.04 -19.40 -17.96
N ASN A 246 -12.51 -19.15 -16.74
CA ASN A 246 -13.78 -19.66 -16.24
C ASN A 246 -14.28 -18.79 -15.08
N GLU A 247 -15.49 -19.11 -14.59
CA GLU A 247 -16.14 -18.39 -13.50
C GLU A 247 -15.36 -18.43 -12.17
N ARG A 248 -14.66 -19.53 -11.88
CA ARG A 248 -13.85 -19.63 -10.65
C ARG A 248 -12.67 -18.67 -10.70
N ASP A 249 -12.04 -18.50 -11.85
CA ASP A 249 -10.95 -17.55 -12.04
C ASP A 249 -11.45 -16.11 -11.99
N MET A 250 -12.66 -15.84 -12.49
CA MET A 250 -13.30 -14.53 -12.34
C MET A 250 -13.49 -14.16 -10.87
N ILE A 251 -13.98 -15.07 -10.02
CA ILE A 251 -14.14 -14.83 -8.58
C ILE A 251 -12.79 -14.56 -7.90
N LYS A 252 -11.73 -15.29 -8.28
CA LYS A 252 -10.37 -15.01 -7.78
C LYS A 252 -9.89 -13.62 -8.21
N TYR A 253 -10.18 -13.22 -9.45
CA TYR A 253 -9.82 -11.91 -9.96
C TYR A 253 -10.58 -10.80 -9.21
N GLU A 254 -11.88 -10.93 -8.98
CA GLU A 254 -12.62 -9.94 -8.18
C GLU A 254 -12.09 -9.79 -6.76
N ARG A 255 -11.64 -10.88 -6.12
CA ARG A 255 -10.96 -10.80 -4.82
C ARG A 255 -9.63 -10.03 -4.90
N LYS A 256 -8.91 -10.12 -6.01
CA LYS A 256 -7.72 -9.29 -6.26
C LYS A 256 -8.11 -7.84 -6.52
N LEU A 257 -9.17 -7.58 -7.27
CA LEU A 257 -9.68 -6.23 -7.54
C LEU A 257 -10.00 -5.46 -6.25
N LEU A 258 -10.47 -6.12 -5.19
CA LEU A 258 -10.61 -5.50 -3.87
C LEU A 258 -9.28 -4.91 -3.36
N LYS A 259 -8.19 -5.66 -3.48
CA LYS A 259 -6.85 -5.22 -3.04
C LYS A 259 -6.29 -4.16 -3.97
N PHE A 260 -6.40 -4.34 -5.28
CA PHE A 260 -5.94 -3.37 -6.28
C PHE A 260 -6.66 -2.03 -6.07
N TRP A 261 -7.99 -2.06 -5.95
CA TRP A 261 -8.80 -0.89 -5.63
C TRP A 261 -8.35 -0.24 -4.33
N ALA A 262 -8.28 -0.98 -3.22
CA ALA A 262 -7.92 -0.42 -1.93
C ALA A 262 -6.52 0.23 -1.93
N GLN A 263 -5.55 -0.44 -2.55
CA GLN A 263 -4.17 0.05 -2.65
C GLN A 263 -4.12 1.38 -3.42
N SER A 264 -4.70 1.42 -4.61
CA SER A 264 -4.67 2.60 -5.49
C SER A 264 -5.56 3.74 -4.98
N PHE A 265 -6.75 3.42 -4.47
CA PHE A 265 -7.70 4.39 -3.92
C PHE A 265 -7.11 5.18 -2.75
N LEU A 266 -6.39 4.52 -1.83
CA LEU A 266 -5.84 5.15 -0.64
C LEU A 266 -4.71 6.16 -0.94
N LEU A 267 -3.97 5.98 -2.04
CA LEU A 267 -2.96 6.95 -2.52
C LEU A 267 -3.49 7.89 -3.60
N GLY A 268 -4.74 7.71 -4.04
CA GLY A 268 -5.32 8.52 -5.12
C GLY A 268 -4.73 8.20 -6.49
N VAL A 269 -4.23 6.98 -6.70
CA VAL A 269 -3.74 6.48 -7.99
C VAL A 269 -4.94 6.21 -8.89
N PRO A 270 -5.10 6.94 -10.01
CA PRO A 270 -6.30 6.86 -10.84
C PRO A 270 -6.33 5.62 -11.75
N LYS A 271 -5.18 5.03 -12.08
CA LYS A 271 -5.06 3.99 -13.10
C LYS A 271 -4.33 2.76 -12.59
N ILE A 272 -4.84 1.58 -12.94
CA ILE A 272 -4.15 0.31 -12.72
C ILE A 272 -4.00 -0.40 -14.08
N ILE A 273 -2.79 -0.86 -14.41
CA ILE A 273 -2.53 -1.71 -15.57
C ILE A 273 -2.31 -3.14 -15.10
N VAL A 274 -3.16 -4.06 -15.58
CA VAL A 274 -3.10 -5.48 -15.21
C VAL A 274 -2.57 -6.30 -16.37
N GLY A 275 -1.37 -6.87 -16.22
CA GLY A 275 -0.83 -7.88 -17.13
C GLY A 275 -1.41 -9.28 -16.86
N PHE A 276 -2.13 -9.84 -17.83
CA PHE A 276 -2.67 -11.19 -17.74
C PHE A 276 -1.71 -12.21 -18.32
N ARG A 277 -1.26 -13.13 -17.46
CA ARG A 277 -0.32 -14.20 -17.81
C ARG A 277 -0.95 -15.59 -17.78
N ASP A 278 -0.35 -16.50 -18.52
CA ASP A 278 -0.60 -17.93 -18.39
C ASP A 278 0.19 -18.56 -17.21
N GLU A 279 0.03 -19.87 -17.04
CA GLU A 279 0.72 -20.69 -16.04
C GLU A 279 2.24 -20.78 -16.24
N ASN A 280 2.72 -20.52 -17.46
CA ASN A 280 4.13 -20.54 -17.81
C ASN A 280 4.79 -19.18 -17.58
N GLY A 281 4.08 -18.18 -17.06
CA GLY A 281 4.62 -16.84 -16.83
C GLY A 281 4.65 -15.95 -18.05
N ILE A 282 3.96 -16.31 -19.14
CA ILE A 282 3.90 -15.48 -20.34
C ILE A 282 2.71 -14.54 -20.24
N CYS A 283 2.96 -13.23 -20.24
CA CYS A 283 1.94 -12.20 -20.28
C CYS A 283 1.46 -11.97 -21.70
N HIS A 284 0.16 -12.16 -21.94
CA HIS A 284 -0.44 -12.12 -23.28
C HIS A 284 -1.26 -10.86 -23.56
N SER A 285 -1.83 -10.25 -22.52
CA SER A 285 -2.71 -9.09 -22.65
C SER A 285 -2.63 -8.17 -21.45
N LEU A 286 -3.04 -6.92 -21.66
CA LEU A 286 -3.16 -5.90 -20.64
C LEU A 286 -4.63 -5.49 -20.50
N GLU A 287 -5.04 -5.16 -19.27
CA GLU A 287 -6.27 -4.43 -19.00
C GLU A 287 -5.94 -3.12 -18.28
N GLU A 288 -6.49 -2.02 -18.79
CA GLU A 288 -6.48 -0.75 -18.09
C GLU A 288 -7.75 -0.61 -17.25
N LEU A 289 -7.56 -0.36 -15.96
CA LEU A 289 -8.62 -0.11 -15.00
C LEU A 289 -8.55 1.32 -14.49
N ASP A 290 -9.68 2.03 -14.58
CA ASP A 290 -9.91 3.24 -13.76
C ASP A 290 -10.26 2.83 -12.33
N THR A 291 -9.46 3.25 -11.36
CA THR A 291 -9.60 2.89 -9.94
C THR A 291 -10.99 3.21 -9.40
N ALA A 292 -11.55 4.38 -9.77
CA ALA A 292 -12.86 4.82 -9.28
C ALA A 292 -14.01 3.95 -9.79
N SER A 293 -13.88 3.38 -10.99
CA SER A 293 -14.88 2.48 -11.59
C SER A 293 -14.92 1.06 -11.01
N ILE A 294 -13.86 0.59 -10.35
CA ILE A 294 -13.73 -0.82 -9.95
C ILE A 294 -14.89 -1.31 -9.06
N PRO A 295 -15.28 -0.61 -7.96
CA PRO A 295 -16.39 -1.07 -7.13
C PRO A 295 -17.71 -1.16 -7.92
N GLY A 296 -17.96 -0.21 -8.82
CA GLY A 296 -19.13 -0.20 -9.69
C GLY A 296 -19.13 -1.39 -10.66
N LYS A 297 -17.99 -1.73 -11.26
CA LYS A 297 -17.84 -2.91 -12.14
C LYS A 297 -18.14 -4.21 -11.38
N VAL A 298 -17.60 -4.38 -10.17
CA VAL A 298 -17.86 -5.58 -9.34
C VAL A 298 -19.33 -5.70 -8.95
N LEU A 299 -20.01 -4.58 -8.68
CA LEU A 299 -21.41 -4.55 -8.30
C LEU A 299 -22.38 -4.83 -9.47
N SER A 300 -22.11 -4.21 -10.63
CA SER A 300 -23.05 -4.17 -11.77
C SER A 300 -22.84 -5.30 -12.78
N VAL A 301 -21.58 -5.67 -13.03
CA VAL A 301 -21.19 -6.66 -14.05
C VAL A 301 -20.59 -7.91 -13.41
N GLY A 302 -19.93 -7.75 -12.25
CA GLY A 302 -19.31 -8.83 -11.50
C GLY A 302 -20.29 -9.68 -10.69
N ARG A 303 -19.71 -10.49 -9.79
CA ARG A 303 -20.40 -11.43 -8.90
C ARG A 303 -20.72 -10.82 -7.54
N ARG A 304 -20.54 -9.50 -7.38
CA ARG A 304 -20.81 -8.77 -6.13
C ARG A 304 -20.07 -9.38 -4.94
N SER A 305 -18.84 -9.83 -5.16
CA SER A 305 -18.04 -10.53 -4.15
C SER A 305 -17.57 -9.61 -3.01
N TRP A 306 -17.61 -8.29 -3.21
CA TRP A 306 -17.36 -7.27 -2.21
C TRP A 306 -18.08 -5.96 -2.58
N ASP A 307 -18.21 -5.06 -1.60
CA ASP A 307 -18.88 -3.77 -1.74
C ASP A 307 -17.96 -2.64 -1.23
N GLY A 308 -17.64 -1.70 -2.12
CA GLY A 308 -16.75 -0.57 -1.80
C GLY A 308 -17.32 0.36 -0.73
N ASN A 309 -18.63 0.58 -0.70
CA ASN A 309 -19.27 1.43 0.32
C ASN A 309 -19.19 0.77 1.70
N VAL A 310 -19.40 -0.55 1.77
CA VAL A 310 -19.20 -1.32 3.02
C VAL A 310 -17.77 -1.18 3.52
N CYS A 311 -16.77 -1.29 2.63
CA CYS A 311 -15.36 -1.08 2.99
C CYS A 311 -15.10 0.32 3.57
N ILE A 312 -15.59 1.37 2.90
CA ILE A 312 -15.38 2.76 3.31
C ILE A 312 -16.10 3.05 4.64
N ASN A 313 -17.36 2.67 4.76
CA ASN A 313 -18.17 2.87 5.97
C ASN A 313 -17.60 2.11 7.17
N PHE A 314 -17.18 0.86 6.97
CA PHE A 314 -16.46 0.07 7.98
C PHE A 314 -15.21 0.80 8.45
N THR A 315 -14.42 1.31 7.52
CA THR A 315 -13.17 2.00 7.84
C THR A 315 -13.43 3.28 8.63
N GLY A 316 -14.40 4.10 8.22
CA GLY A 316 -14.78 5.30 8.96
C GLY A 316 -15.16 5.00 10.40
N ALA A 317 -16.07 4.03 10.61
CA ALA A 317 -16.49 3.62 11.94
C ALA A 317 -15.35 3.02 12.79
N PHE A 318 -14.48 2.21 12.16
CA PHE A 318 -13.33 1.62 12.83
C PHE A 318 -12.33 2.70 13.28
N LEU A 319 -12.01 3.67 12.43
CA LEU A 319 -11.03 4.70 12.75
C LEU A 319 -11.54 5.66 13.84
N GLU A 320 -12.84 6.01 13.85
CA GLU A 320 -13.43 6.79 14.93
C GLU A 320 -13.37 6.04 16.27
N TRP A 321 -13.70 4.75 16.26
CA TRP A 321 -13.56 3.89 17.43
C TRP A 321 -12.10 3.73 17.89
N LEU A 322 -11.17 3.61 16.94
CA LEU A 322 -9.74 3.46 17.23
C LEU A 322 -9.20 4.70 17.95
N LYS A 323 -9.59 5.90 17.53
CA LYS A 323 -9.23 7.15 18.21
C LYS A 323 -9.73 7.22 19.66
N GLN A 324 -10.92 6.69 19.92
CA GLN A 324 -11.47 6.64 21.28
C GLN A 324 -10.76 5.58 22.13
N THR A 325 -10.20 4.55 21.50
CA THR A 325 -9.52 3.44 22.17
C THR A 325 -8.06 3.77 22.48
N ILE A 326 -7.33 4.34 21.51
CA ILE A 326 -5.91 4.72 21.64
C ILE A 326 -5.85 6.23 21.90
N ASN A 327 -6.10 6.62 23.15
CA ASN A 327 -6.19 8.03 23.58
C ASN A 327 -5.21 8.41 24.69
N GLN A 328 -4.34 7.48 25.10
CA GLN A 328 -3.34 7.65 26.14
C GLN A 328 -1.97 7.16 25.66
N GLU A 329 -0.93 7.50 26.42
CA GLU A 329 0.44 7.08 26.15
C GLU A 329 0.59 5.55 26.19
N GLY A 330 1.63 5.06 25.54
CA GLY A 330 2.02 3.66 25.51
C GLY A 330 2.00 3.07 24.11
N THR A 331 2.35 1.79 24.06
CA THR A 331 2.36 0.98 22.84
C THR A 331 1.14 0.07 22.83
N TRP A 332 0.45 0.02 21.70
CA TRP A 332 -0.79 -0.71 21.49
C TRP A 332 -0.62 -1.73 20.38
N ARG A 333 -1.35 -2.84 20.47
CA ARG A 333 -1.45 -3.85 19.42
C ARG A 333 -2.84 -3.81 18.79
N ILE A 334 -2.90 -3.69 17.47
CA ILE A 334 -4.11 -3.87 16.68
C ILE A 334 -4.01 -5.22 15.97
N ARG A 335 -4.95 -6.13 16.20
CA ARG A 335 -4.89 -7.51 15.70
C ARG A 335 -6.19 -7.97 15.07
N LYS A 336 -6.07 -8.59 13.89
CA LYS A 336 -7.11 -9.45 13.31
C LYS A 336 -6.49 -10.82 13.03
N LYS A 337 -7.02 -11.88 13.64
CA LYS A 337 -6.64 -13.25 13.28
C LYS A 337 -7.28 -13.68 11.96
N GLU A 338 -6.70 -14.66 11.27
CA GLU A 338 -7.33 -15.30 10.11
C GLU A 338 -8.74 -15.79 10.50
N LYS A 339 -9.74 -15.57 9.63
CA LYS A 339 -11.16 -15.90 9.81
C LYS A 339 -11.85 -15.26 11.02
N SER A 340 -11.18 -14.38 11.76
CA SER A 340 -11.78 -13.65 12.89
C SER A 340 -12.84 -12.66 12.40
N PRO A 341 -14.04 -12.65 13.00
CA PRO A 341 -15.06 -11.64 12.71
C PRO A 341 -14.83 -10.32 13.47
N VAL A 342 -13.72 -10.20 14.20
CA VAL A 342 -13.39 -9.03 15.03
C VAL A 342 -11.95 -8.58 14.87
N ILE A 343 -11.72 -7.30 15.14
CA ILE A 343 -10.40 -6.69 15.35
C ILE A 343 -10.26 -6.40 16.85
N GLU A 344 -9.18 -6.85 17.46
CA GLU A 344 -8.84 -6.61 18.86
C GLU A 344 -7.81 -5.47 18.95
N VAL A 345 -7.98 -4.58 19.93
CA VAL A 345 -7.01 -3.54 20.28
C VAL A 345 -6.72 -3.62 21.77
N TYR A 346 -5.44 -3.71 22.15
CA TYR A 346 -5.02 -3.77 23.54
C TYR A 346 -3.66 -3.14 23.74
N GLN A 347 -3.46 -2.55 24.92
CA GLN A 347 -2.18 -1.98 25.30
C GLN A 347 -1.18 -3.10 25.62
N VAL A 348 0.04 -2.98 25.08
CA VAL A 348 1.15 -3.90 25.35
C VAL A 348 2.19 -3.28 26.29
N GLU A 349 2.37 -1.96 26.24
CA GLU A 349 3.25 -1.20 27.13
C GLU A 349 2.52 0.05 27.63
N GLU A 350 2.65 0.34 28.93
CA GLU A 350 1.93 1.46 29.57
C GLU A 350 2.53 2.83 29.27
N GLN A 351 3.83 2.89 28.96
CA GLN A 351 4.58 4.12 28.76
C GLN A 351 5.43 4.06 27.51
N GLY A 352 5.83 5.22 27.00
CA GLY A 352 6.66 5.33 25.82
C GLY A 352 5.90 5.09 24.52
N HIS A 353 6.67 4.86 23.46
CA HIS A 353 6.21 4.79 22.09
C HIS A 353 6.70 3.51 21.38
N GLY A 354 7.23 2.55 22.14
CA GLY A 354 8.10 1.49 21.63
C GLY A 354 9.23 2.09 20.80
N ASP A 355 9.49 1.47 19.66
CA ASP A 355 10.44 1.96 18.64
C ASP A 355 9.72 2.58 17.42
N ILE A 356 8.40 2.81 17.50
CA ILE A 356 7.57 3.32 16.38
C ILE A 356 8.00 4.74 15.96
N LEU A 357 8.45 5.55 16.93
CA LEU A 357 8.82 6.95 16.73
C LEU A 357 10.33 7.13 16.90
N SER A 358 10.99 7.50 15.80
CA SER A 358 12.43 7.78 15.80
C SER A 358 12.78 8.90 16.79
N PRO A 359 13.97 8.85 17.43
CA PRO A 359 14.43 9.92 18.31
C PRO A 359 14.47 11.30 17.63
N ALA A 360 14.85 11.33 16.36
CA ALA A 360 14.92 12.57 15.56
C ALA A 360 13.53 13.19 15.37
N PHE A 361 12.51 12.38 15.07
CA PHE A 361 11.12 12.85 14.95
C PHE A 361 10.60 13.44 16.26
N LYS A 362 10.83 12.73 17.38
CA LYS A 362 10.41 13.19 18.72
C LYS A 362 11.10 14.51 19.09
N ALA A 363 12.39 14.64 18.81
CA ALA A 363 13.12 15.88 19.07
C ALA A 363 12.53 17.06 18.29
N TRP A 364 12.27 16.89 16.99
CA TRP A 364 11.64 17.92 16.14
C TRP A 364 10.24 18.33 16.62
N ARG A 365 9.38 17.38 16.96
CA ARG A 365 8.02 17.67 17.40
C ARG A 365 7.99 18.36 18.77
N SER A 366 8.95 18.08 19.64
CA SER A 366 9.08 18.76 20.95
C SER A 366 9.51 20.23 20.82
N THR A 367 10.37 20.59 19.86
CA THR A 367 10.77 21.99 19.66
C THR A 367 9.62 22.83 19.08
N THR A 368 8.81 22.24 18.22
CA THR A 368 7.69 22.91 17.55
C THR A 368 6.52 23.16 18.50
N SER A 369 6.26 22.25 19.45
CA SER A 369 5.20 22.44 20.45
C SER A 369 5.52 23.49 21.52
N ALA A 370 6.79 23.87 21.69
CA ALA A 370 7.17 24.95 22.60
C ALA A 370 7.03 26.35 21.96
N SER A 371 6.80 26.43 20.65
CA SER A 371 6.74 27.66 19.86
C SER A 371 5.34 28.00 19.33
N SER A 372 4.36 27.14 19.61
CA SER A 372 2.92 27.30 19.34
C SER A 372 2.13 27.42 20.63
#